data_AF-A0A839N9F9-F1
#
_entry.id   AF-A0A839N9F9-F1
#
_cell.length_a   1.000
_cell.length_b   1.000
_cell.length_c   1.000
_cell.angle_alpha   90.00
_cell.angle_beta   90.00
_cell.angle_gamma   90.00
#
_symmetry.space_group_name_H-M   'P 1'
#
loop_
_entity.id
_entity.type
_entity.pdbx_description
1 polymer ?
#
loop_
_entity_poly.entity_id
_entity_poly.type
_entity_poly.pdbx_seq_one_letter_code
_entity_poly.pdbx_strand_id
1 'polypeptide(L)'
;MRSPPSATGRATGDPVMGTFPSAFAEYLVSDHRFVLPREGLAPEIACALPTALLTEFGALRAAAFEPGHTVLVTGASTGIGMIGVQVAKALDAARIIATTRTAAKKDLILGLGADVLPAVARGDIAPVIDSTMDVADCARAADRLRSGQAIGKIVLVFG
;
A
#
# COMPACT_ATOMS: atom_id res chain seq x y z
N MET A 1 -3.40 18.50 30.24
CA MET A 1 -2.71 19.44 29.34
C MET A 1 -3.63 19.69 28.15
N ARG A 2 -4.08 20.92 27.91
CA ARG A 2 -5.05 21.24 26.84
C ARG A 2 -4.35 21.10 25.48
N SER A 3 -4.88 20.26 24.59
CA SER A 3 -4.36 20.14 23.22
C SER A 3 -4.50 21.47 22.48
N PRO A 4 -3.46 21.94 21.77
CA PRO A 4 -3.56 23.12 20.93
C PRO A 4 -4.57 22.90 19.78
N PRO A 5 -5.19 23.97 19.23
CA PRO A 5 -6.07 23.86 18.08
C PRO A 5 -5.32 23.20 16.92
N SER A 6 -5.94 22.21 16.28
CA SER A 6 -5.33 21.45 15.19
C SER A 6 -4.99 22.39 14.02
N ALA A 7 -3.70 22.61 13.76
CA ALA A 7 -3.21 23.42 12.65
C ALA A 7 -3.52 22.81 11.25
N THR A 8 -4.37 21.79 11.18
CA THR A 8 -4.42 20.80 10.10
C THR A 8 -5.83 20.40 9.67
N GLY A 9 -6.87 21.00 10.26
CA GLY A 9 -8.26 20.66 9.97
C GLY A 9 -8.69 19.25 10.41
N ARG A 10 -7.96 18.61 11.34
CA ARG A 10 -8.26 17.27 11.86
C ARG A 10 -8.70 17.32 13.31
N ALA A 11 -9.82 16.67 13.62
CA ALA A 11 -10.33 16.52 14.97
C ALA A 11 -9.80 15.24 15.63
N THR A 12 -9.78 15.23 16.97
CA THR A 12 -9.61 13.99 17.73
C THR A 12 -10.69 12.99 17.35
N GLY A 13 -10.30 11.76 17.04
CA GLY A 13 -11.22 10.70 16.61
C GLY A 13 -11.32 10.53 15.10
N ASP A 14 -10.74 11.44 14.29
CA ASP A 14 -10.73 11.27 12.84
C ASP A 14 -9.93 10.02 12.44
N PRO A 15 -10.52 9.13 11.60
CA PRO A 15 -9.81 7.95 11.15
C PRO A 15 -8.74 8.33 10.12
N VAL A 16 -7.51 7.89 10.37
CA VAL A 16 -6.34 8.24 9.56
C VAL A 16 -5.50 7.03 9.18
N MET A 17 -4.66 7.20 8.17
CA MET A 17 -3.65 6.24 7.72
C MET A 17 -2.34 6.95 7.35
N GLY A 18 -1.24 6.21 7.22
CA GLY A 18 0.03 6.78 6.79
C GLY A 18 1.19 5.79 6.91
N THR A 19 2.41 6.28 6.70
CA THR A 19 3.65 5.53 6.87
C THR A 19 4.38 6.08 8.08
N PHE A 20 4.66 5.22 9.06
CA PHE A 20 5.26 5.63 10.33
C PHE A 20 6.40 4.69 10.73
N PRO A 21 7.50 5.22 11.29
CA PRO A 21 8.47 4.40 12.00
C PRO A 21 7.83 3.80 13.26
N SER A 22 8.31 2.62 13.67
CA SER A 22 7.87 1.95 14.90
C SER A 22 6.36 1.68 14.99
N ALA A 23 5.71 1.40 13.85
CA ALA A 23 4.26 1.23 13.75
C ALA A 23 3.72 -0.10 14.31
N PHE A 24 4.57 -1.03 14.76
CA PHE A 24 4.13 -2.24 15.46
C PHE A 24 3.90 -1.93 16.95
N ALA A 25 3.01 -0.97 17.20
CA ALA A 25 2.64 -0.49 18.52
C ALA A 25 1.17 -0.03 18.51
N GLU A 26 0.49 -0.14 19.65
CA GLU A 26 -0.91 0.30 19.80
C GLU A 26 -1.07 1.83 19.63
N TYR A 27 -0.01 2.58 19.98
CA TYR A 27 0.03 4.03 19.87
C TYR A 27 1.39 4.48 19.30
N LEU A 28 1.37 5.52 18.48
CA LEU A 28 2.57 6.18 17.96
C LEU A 28 2.38 7.70 17.89
N VAL A 29 3.49 8.43 17.89
CA VAL A 29 3.52 9.88 17.67
C VAL A 29 4.01 10.14 16.26
N SER A 30 3.29 10.98 15.51
CA SER A 30 3.64 11.33 14.13
C SER A 30 3.44 12.81 13.86
N ASP A 31 4.24 13.36 12.95
CA ASP A 31 4.00 14.67 12.38
C ASP A 31 2.79 14.59 11.45
N HIS A 32 1.88 15.56 11.57
CA HIS A 32 0.62 15.60 10.82
C HIS A 32 0.78 15.50 9.30
N ARG A 33 1.95 15.90 8.76
CA ARG A 33 2.27 15.84 7.33
C ARG A 33 2.41 14.42 6.80
N PHE A 34 2.67 13.43 7.66
CA PHE A 34 2.77 12.02 7.28
C PHE A 34 1.46 11.25 7.43
N VAL A 35 0.39 11.94 7.81
CA VAL A 35 -0.91 11.35 8.10
C VAL A 35 -1.87 11.77 6.98
N LEU A 36 -2.72 10.85 6.54
CA LEU A 36 -3.73 10.99 5.48
C LEU A 36 -5.11 10.57 6.01
N PRO A 37 -6.22 11.13 5.52
CA PRO A 37 -7.55 10.64 5.89
C PRO A 37 -7.74 9.19 5.42
N ARG A 38 -8.43 8.36 6.23
CA ARG A 38 -8.73 6.96 5.89
C ARG A 38 -9.97 6.78 4.99
N GLU A 39 -10.71 7.85 4.69
CA GLU A 39 -11.86 7.89 3.75
C GLU A 39 -12.75 6.63 3.72
N GLY A 40 -13.14 6.10 4.89
CA GLY A 40 -14.03 4.93 4.99
C GLY A 40 -13.38 3.56 4.71
N LEU A 41 -12.10 3.50 4.33
CA LEU A 41 -11.39 2.25 4.05
C LEU A 41 -11.21 1.40 5.29
N ALA A 42 -11.47 0.10 5.21
CA ALA A 42 -11.19 -0.84 6.30
C ALA A 42 -9.72 -0.73 6.78
N PRO A 43 -9.43 -0.87 8.10
CA PRO A 43 -8.09 -0.65 8.64
C PRO A 43 -6.99 -1.47 7.94
N GLU A 44 -7.28 -2.72 7.60
CA GLU A 44 -6.37 -3.67 6.96
C GLU A 44 -6.01 -3.24 5.53
N ILE A 45 -6.96 -2.61 4.84
CA ILE A 45 -6.75 -2.02 3.52
C ILE A 45 -5.95 -0.73 3.66
N ALA A 46 -6.37 0.15 4.57
CA ALA A 46 -5.76 1.44 4.79
C ALA A 46 -4.29 1.36 5.20
N CYS A 47 -3.89 0.38 6.02
CA CYS A 47 -2.50 0.24 6.45
C CYS A 47 -1.58 -0.29 5.34
N ALA A 48 -2.12 -1.03 4.37
CA ALA A 48 -1.35 -1.68 3.31
C ALA A 48 -0.95 -0.73 2.16
N LEU A 49 -1.62 0.42 2.04
CA LEU A 49 -1.52 1.34 0.90
C LEU A 49 -0.38 2.38 1.00
N PRO A 50 -0.22 3.16 2.10
CA PRO A 50 0.58 4.39 2.10
C PRO A 50 2.02 4.20 1.62
N THR A 51 2.73 3.22 2.20
CA THR A 51 4.12 2.94 1.81
C THR A 51 4.22 2.53 0.34
N ALA A 52 3.33 1.64 -0.14
CA ALA A 52 3.40 1.16 -1.52
C ALA A 52 3.09 2.26 -2.54
N LEU A 53 2.07 3.07 -2.27
CA LEU A 53 1.67 4.19 -3.13
C LEU A 53 2.78 5.24 -3.23
N LEU A 54 3.33 5.66 -2.08
CA LEU A 54 4.41 6.66 -2.04
C LEU A 54 5.66 6.16 -2.76
N THR A 55 6.03 4.89 -2.56
CA THR A 55 7.21 4.30 -3.22
C THR A 55 7.04 4.26 -4.75
N GLU A 56 5.94 3.70 -5.25
CA GLU A 56 5.76 3.48 -6.68
C GLU A 56 5.46 4.78 -7.44
N PHE A 57 4.61 5.65 -6.88
CA PHE A 57 4.39 6.98 -7.46
C PHE A 57 5.67 7.81 -7.44
N GLY A 58 6.43 7.77 -6.34
CA GLY A 58 7.72 8.44 -6.24
C GLY A 58 8.72 7.93 -7.26
N ALA A 59 8.79 6.62 -7.50
CA ALA A 59 9.64 6.02 -8.52
C ALA A 59 9.29 6.51 -9.94
N LEU A 60 8.01 6.54 -10.30
CA LEU A 60 7.56 7.05 -11.60
C LEU A 60 7.84 8.55 -11.75
N ARG A 61 7.66 9.34 -10.68
CA ARG A 61 8.01 10.77 -10.67
C ARG A 61 9.50 10.99 -10.85
N ALA A 62 10.33 10.23 -10.15
CA ALA A 62 11.79 10.28 -10.30
C ALA A 62 12.25 9.87 -11.70
N ALA A 63 11.52 8.97 -12.37
CA ALA A 63 11.74 8.57 -13.75
C ALA A 63 11.18 9.56 -14.79
N ALA A 64 10.61 10.70 -14.36
CA ALA A 64 9.93 11.67 -15.23
C ALA A 64 8.90 11.00 -16.15
N PHE A 65 8.12 10.07 -15.60
CA PHE A 65 7.08 9.38 -16.33
C PHE A 65 6.02 10.36 -16.88
N GLU A 66 5.59 10.13 -18.12
CA GLU A 66 4.49 10.82 -18.78
C GLU A 66 3.49 9.78 -19.32
N PRO A 67 2.18 10.14 -19.41
CA PRO A 67 1.19 9.31 -20.10
C PRO A 67 1.69 8.82 -21.46
N GLY A 68 1.47 7.55 -21.75
CA GLY A 68 1.94 6.90 -22.97
C GLY A 68 3.34 6.27 -22.88
N HIS A 69 4.09 6.48 -21.80
CA HIS A 69 5.35 5.74 -21.60
C HIS A 69 5.12 4.25 -21.29
N THR A 70 6.13 3.43 -21.58
CA THR A 70 6.18 2.04 -21.16
C THR A 70 6.85 1.92 -19.80
N VAL A 71 6.27 1.13 -18.90
CA VAL A 71 6.79 0.89 -17.54
C VAL A 71 7.22 -0.56 -17.39
N LEU A 72 8.41 -0.80 -16.85
CA LEU A 72 8.85 -2.12 -16.39
C LEU A 72 8.74 -2.19 -14.86
N VAL A 73 7.85 -3.06 -14.37
CA VAL A 73 7.70 -3.34 -12.95
C VAL A 73 8.43 -4.64 -12.60
N THR A 74 9.48 -4.52 -11.80
CA THR A 74 10.21 -5.69 -11.29
C THR A 74 9.58 -6.21 -10.00
N GLY A 75 9.55 -7.55 -9.83
CA GLY A 75 8.92 -8.14 -8.64
C GLY A 75 7.43 -7.83 -8.55
N ALA A 76 6.72 -7.81 -9.68
CA ALA A 76 5.34 -7.40 -9.80
C ALA A 76 4.34 -8.26 -8.99
N SER A 77 4.75 -9.42 -8.49
CA SER A 77 3.96 -10.26 -7.58
C SER A 77 4.13 -9.93 -6.08
N THR A 78 4.89 -8.88 -5.74
CA THR A 78 5.07 -8.41 -4.36
C THR A 78 4.01 -7.38 -4.00
N GLY A 79 3.79 -7.12 -2.71
CA GLY A 79 2.81 -6.12 -2.28
C GLY A 79 3.07 -4.69 -2.79
N ILE A 80 4.33 -4.32 -3.02
CA ILE A 80 4.68 -3.01 -3.60
C ILE A 80 4.58 -3.06 -5.14
N GLY A 81 5.18 -4.07 -5.77
CA GLY A 81 5.13 -4.20 -7.24
C GLY A 81 3.72 -4.33 -7.79
N MET A 82 2.80 -4.99 -7.08
CA MET A 82 1.39 -5.04 -7.49
C MET A 82 0.72 -3.67 -7.47
N ILE A 83 1.08 -2.80 -6.52
CA ILE A 83 0.63 -1.40 -6.51
C ILE A 83 1.30 -0.63 -7.65
N GLY A 84 2.57 -0.91 -7.96
CA GLY A 84 3.29 -0.30 -9.09
C GLY A 84 2.62 -0.54 -10.44
N VAL A 85 2.15 -1.76 -10.69
CA VAL A 85 1.35 -2.09 -11.89
C VAL A 85 0.08 -1.24 -11.94
N GLN A 86 -0.63 -1.11 -10.82
CA GLN A 86 -1.88 -0.37 -10.77
C GLN A 86 -1.68 1.14 -10.93
N VAL A 87 -0.66 1.71 -10.28
CA VAL A 87 -0.30 3.12 -10.41
C VAL A 87 0.16 3.46 -11.83
N ALA A 88 0.98 2.61 -12.46
CA ALA A 88 1.40 2.83 -13.84
C ALA A 88 0.21 2.86 -14.80
N LYS A 89 -0.78 1.98 -14.58
CA LYS A 89 -2.00 1.93 -15.39
C LYS A 89 -2.90 3.15 -15.10
N ALA A 90 -3.00 3.59 -13.84
CA ALA A 90 -3.72 4.80 -13.42
C ALA A 90 -3.24 6.08 -14.10
N LEU A 91 -1.95 6.10 -14.44
CA LEU A 91 -1.28 7.24 -15.05
C LEU A 91 -1.14 7.08 -16.57
N ASP A 92 -1.95 6.19 -17.18
CA ASP A 92 -2.02 5.98 -18.63
C ASP A 92 -0.71 5.49 -19.27
N ALA A 93 0.03 4.58 -18.61
CA ALA A 93 1.14 3.90 -19.28
C ALA A 93 0.65 3.14 -20.51
N ALA A 94 1.30 3.35 -21.67
CA ALA A 94 0.91 2.66 -22.91
C ALA A 94 1.13 1.15 -22.85
N ARG A 95 2.12 0.72 -22.06
CA ARG A 95 2.45 -0.68 -21.84
C ARG A 95 3.08 -0.88 -20.46
N ILE A 96 2.72 -1.99 -19.82
CA ILE A 96 3.32 -2.41 -18.56
C ILE A 96 3.95 -3.78 -18.78
N ILE A 97 5.25 -3.89 -18.52
CA ILE A 97 5.99 -5.15 -18.52
C ILE A 97 6.20 -5.52 -17.06
N ALA A 98 5.80 -6.72 -16.67
CA ALA A 98 5.86 -7.17 -15.29
C ALA A 98 6.73 -8.43 -15.16
N THR A 99 7.67 -8.43 -14.22
CA THR A 99 8.51 -9.61 -13.94
C THR A 99 8.19 -10.22 -12.58
N THR A 100 8.21 -11.55 -12.52
CA THR A 100 8.07 -12.31 -11.27
C THR A 100 8.95 -13.56 -11.34
N ARG A 101 9.30 -14.13 -10.18
CA ARG A 101 10.16 -15.32 -10.09
C ARG A 101 9.44 -16.61 -10.48
N THR A 102 8.10 -16.63 -10.44
CA THR A 102 7.33 -17.87 -10.63
C THR A 102 6.11 -17.62 -11.52
N ALA A 103 5.89 -18.47 -12.51
CA ALA A 103 4.73 -18.39 -13.41
C ALA A 103 3.39 -18.53 -12.68
N ALA A 104 3.36 -19.19 -11.51
CA ALA A 104 2.15 -19.38 -10.70
C ALA A 104 1.45 -18.09 -10.27
N LYS A 105 2.13 -16.94 -10.29
CA LYS A 105 1.58 -15.62 -9.91
C LYS A 105 1.23 -14.75 -11.12
N LYS A 106 1.35 -15.28 -12.35
CA LYS A 106 1.14 -14.53 -13.60
C LYS A 106 -0.29 -14.04 -13.75
N ASP A 107 -1.28 -14.91 -13.55
CA ASP A 107 -2.69 -14.57 -13.78
C ASP A 107 -3.18 -13.50 -12.80
N LEU A 108 -2.68 -13.53 -11.55
CA LEU A 108 -2.90 -12.47 -10.57
C LEU A 108 -2.39 -11.12 -11.08
N ILE A 109 -1.16 -11.07 -11.59
CA ILE A 109 -0.56 -9.82 -12.11
C ILE A 109 -1.34 -9.30 -13.33
N LEU A 110 -1.74 -10.19 -14.23
CA LEU A 110 -2.53 -9.83 -15.42
C LEU A 110 -3.91 -9.29 -15.08
N GLY A 111 -4.48 -9.70 -13.94
CA GLY A 111 -5.75 -9.21 -13.43
C GLY A 111 -5.73 -7.81 -12.79
N LEU A 112 -4.57 -7.17 -12.62
CA LEU A 112 -4.47 -5.88 -11.91
C LEU A 112 -5.03 -4.69 -12.73
N GLY A 113 -5.93 -3.91 -12.12
CA GLY A 113 -6.64 -2.73 -12.67
C GLY A 113 -5.92 -1.38 -12.49
N ALA A 114 -6.53 -0.26 -12.90
CA ALA A 114 -5.89 1.07 -13.03
C ALA A 114 -6.32 2.13 -12.01
N ASP A 115 -7.38 1.98 -11.23
CA ASP A 115 -8.02 3.16 -10.61
C ASP A 115 -7.76 3.26 -9.10
N VAL A 116 -6.56 3.68 -8.72
CA VAL A 116 -6.01 3.40 -7.38
C VAL A 116 -6.66 4.12 -6.19
N LEU A 117 -7.24 5.32 -6.31
CA LEU A 117 -7.84 6.03 -5.15
C LEU A 117 -9.36 6.06 -5.19
N PRO A 118 -10.02 6.55 -6.27
CA PRO A 118 -11.48 6.48 -6.37
C PRO A 118 -12.01 5.05 -6.39
N ALA A 119 -11.26 4.07 -6.87
CA ALA A 119 -11.70 2.67 -6.93
C ALA A 119 -11.29 1.86 -5.69
N VAL A 120 -10.31 2.32 -4.90
CA VAL A 120 -10.14 1.84 -3.51
C VAL A 120 -11.29 2.31 -2.63
N ALA A 121 -11.74 3.56 -2.78
CA ALA A 121 -12.92 4.08 -2.07
C ALA A 121 -14.25 3.44 -2.50
N ARG A 122 -14.36 3.00 -3.77
CA ARG A 122 -15.54 2.26 -4.29
C ARG A 122 -15.46 0.73 -4.13
N GLY A 123 -14.31 0.18 -3.75
CA GLY A 123 -14.09 -1.26 -3.58
C GLY A 123 -13.70 -2.04 -4.85
N ASP A 124 -13.44 -1.35 -5.96
CA ASP A 124 -13.01 -1.95 -7.24
C ASP A 124 -11.53 -2.39 -7.22
N ILE A 125 -10.72 -1.83 -6.29
CA ILE A 125 -9.31 -2.18 -6.08
C ILE A 125 -9.02 -2.38 -4.59
N ALA A 126 -8.33 -3.47 -4.26
CA ALA A 126 -7.85 -3.77 -2.92
C ALA A 126 -6.38 -4.23 -2.96
N PRO A 127 -5.54 -3.83 -1.98
CA PRO A 127 -4.26 -4.49 -1.76
C PRO A 127 -4.49 -5.99 -1.60
N VAL A 128 -3.69 -6.79 -2.28
CA VAL A 128 -3.71 -8.24 -2.07
C VAL A 128 -3.12 -8.50 -0.68
N ILE A 129 -3.97 -8.93 0.26
CA ILE A 129 -3.57 -9.31 1.61
C ILE A 129 -3.29 -10.83 1.60
N ASP A 130 -2.03 -11.21 1.84
CA ASP A 130 -1.61 -12.62 2.02
C ASP A 130 -2.24 -13.20 3.29
N SER A 131 -2.11 -12.44 4.38
CA SER A 131 -2.52 -12.86 5.71
C SER A 131 -2.71 -11.65 6.62
N THR A 132 -3.65 -11.78 7.55
CA THR A 132 -3.84 -10.87 8.69
C THR A 132 -3.51 -11.65 9.95
N MET A 133 -2.63 -11.12 10.80
CA MET A 133 -2.08 -11.82 11.96
C MET A 133 -2.07 -10.89 13.17
N ASP A 134 -2.18 -11.43 14.38
CA ASP A 134 -2.04 -10.62 15.58
C ASP A 134 -0.60 -10.07 15.70
N VAL A 135 -0.44 -8.87 16.24
CA VAL A 135 0.88 -8.27 16.48
C VAL A 135 1.77 -9.13 17.40
N ALA A 136 1.17 -9.90 18.33
CA ALA A 136 1.88 -10.87 19.15
C ALA A 136 2.57 -11.97 18.32
N ASP A 137 2.07 -12.24 17.11
CA ASP A 137 2.63 -13.20 16.15
C ASP A 137 3.62 -12.54 15.16
N CYS A 138 4.14 -11.34 15.44
CA CYS A 138 5.02 -10.60 14.51
C CYS A 138 6.25 -11.41 14.06
N ALA A 139 6.81 -12.28 14.92
CA ALA A 139 7.92 -13.15 14.54
C ALA A 139 7.51 -14.12 13.41
N ARG A 140 6.34 -14.75 13.55
CA ARG A 140 5.78 -15.66 12.54
C ARG A 140 5.42 -14.93 11.24
N ALA A 141 4.93 -13.70 11.34
CA ALA A 141 4.69 -12.84 10.18
C ALA A 141 6.01 -12.52 9.43
N ALA A 142 7.09 -12.23 10.16
CA ALA A 142 8.40 -12.00 9.57
C ALA A 142 8.96 -13.26 8.88
N ASP A 143 8.77 -14.44 9.46
CA ASP A 143 9.17 -15.71 8.83
C ASP A 143 8.38 -15.99 7.56
N ARG A 144 7.06 -15.75 7.57
CA ARG A 144 6.20 -15.83 6.38
C ARG A 144 6.70 -14.90 5.28
N LEU A 145 7.07 -13.66 5.61
CA LEU A 145 7.65 -12.71 4.65
C LEU A 145 8.98 -13.22 4.08
N ARG A 146 9.90 -13.67 4.94
CA ARG A 146 11.25 -14.15 4.55
C ARG A 146 11.21 -15.43 3.71
N SER A 147 10.17 -16.26 3.85
CA SER A 147 9.99 -17.47 3.03
C SER A 147 9.94 -17.19 1.53
N GLY A 148 9.59 -15.96 1.14
CA GLY A 148 9.38 -15.57 -0.26
C GLY A 148 8.13 -16.19 -0.91
N GLN A 149 7.33 -16.93 -0.13
CA GLN A 149 6.08 -17.55 -0.59
C GLN A 149 4.89 -16.59 -0.50
N ALA A 150 4.94 -15.62 0.42
CA ALA A 150 3.88 -14.63 0.62
C ALA A 150 3.45 -13.94 -0.69
N ILE A 151 2.16 -13.68 -0.83
CA ILE A 151 1.56 -13.00 -1.98
C ILE A 151 0.95 -11.68 -1.51
N GLY A 152 1.61 -10.56 -1.83
CA GLY A 152 1.10 -9.25 -1.46
C GLY A 152 1.57 -8.78 -0.08
N LYS A 153 0.63 -8.41 0.78
CA LYS A 153 0.87 -7.76 2.07
C LYS A 153 0.50 -8.69 3.22
N ILE A 154 1.33 -8.71 4.26
CA ILE A 154 0.98 -9.31 5.56
C ILE A 154 0.59 -8.14 6.46
N VAL A 155 -0.59 -8.20 7.05
CA VAL A 155 -1.13 -7.16 7.94
C VAL A 155 -1.06 -7.64 9.38
N LEU A 156 -0.60 -6.77 10.27
CA LEU A 156 -0.66 -7.01 11.72
C LEU A 156 -1.84 -6.24 12.31
N VAL A 157 -2.62 -6.90 13.16
CA VAL A 157 -3.75 -6.31 13.90
C VAL A 157 -3.48 -6.35 15.40
N PHE A 158 -4.09 -5.41 16.10
CA PHE A 158 -4.11 -5.34 17.56
C PHE A 158 -5.48 -5.82 18.02
N GLY A 159 -5.52 -6.75 18.98
CA GLY A 159 -6.74 -7.34 19.53
C GLY A 159 -7.62 -6.37 20.30
#